data_AF-A0A1I4J0G0-F1
#
_entry.id   AF-A0A1I4J0G0-F1
#
_cell.length_a   1.000
_cell.length_b   1.000
_cell.length_c   1.000
_cell.angle_alpha   90.00
_cell.angle_beta   90.00
_cell.angle_gamma   90.00
#
_symmetry.space_group_name_H-M   'P 1'
#
loop_
_entity.id
_entity.type
_entity.pdbx_description
1 polymer ?
#
loop_
_entity_poly.entity_id
_entity_poly.type
_entity_poly.pdbx_seq_one_letter_code
_entity_poly.pdbx_strand_id
1 'polypeptide(L)'
;MNLFEVSKEIADRLACIFLRNEQGNRPVYGSTEKFQTDPHWRDYILFYEYFHGDNGAGLGASHQTGWTGLVAKTIQLFGLLDAERFLESGRQALFKQSDV
;
A
#
# COMPACT_ATOMS: atom_id res chain seq x y z
N MET A 1 16.22 -1.80 -14.80
CA MET A 1 15.16 -2.63 -14.21
C MET A 1 15.73 -3.96 -13.74
N ASN A 2 16.12 -4.03 -12.47
CA ASN A 2 16.53 -5.24 -11.74
C ASN A 2 15.39 -5.72 -10.81
N LEU A 3 15.58 -6.84 -10.10
CA LEU A 3 14.54 -7.41 -9.23
C LEU A 3 14.15 -6.49 -8.06
N PHE A 4 15.09 -5.68 -7.55
CA PHE A 4 14.76 -4.70 -6.52
C PHE A 4 13.85 -3.60 -7.08
N GLU A 5 14.19 -3.06 -8.25
CA GLU A 5 13.38 -2.04 -8.93
C GLU A 5 11.98 -2.55 -9.28
N VAL A 6 11.87 -3.80 -9.78
CA VAL A 6 10.57 -4.43 -10.08
C VAL A 6 9.74 -4.64 -8.82
N SER A 7 10.34 -5.13 -7.74
CA SER A 7 9.61 -5.36 -6.48
C SER A 7 9.14 -4.05 -5.84
N LYS A 8 9.94 -2.98 -5.95
CA LYS A 8 9.56 -1.64 -5.53
C LYS A 8 8.40 -1.09 -6.37
N GLU A 9 8.47 -1.18 -7.69
CA GLU A 9 7.41 -0.72 -8.59
C GLU A 9 6.06 -1.42 -8.30
N ILE A 10 6.09 -2.72 -8.01
CA ILE A 10 4.88 -3.46 -7.60
C ILE A 10 4.36 -2.95 -6.26
N ALA A 11 5.24 -2.76 -5.27
CA ALA A 11 4.86 -2.24 -3.96
C ALA A 11 4.26 -0.82 -4.04
N ASP A 12 4.83 0.05 -4.88
CA ASP A 12 4.35 1.40 -5.10
C ASP A 12 2.95 1.37 -5.75
N ARG A 13 2.72 0.51 -6.74
CA ARG A 13 1.37 0.33 -7.35
C ARG A 13 0.34 -0.19 -6.35
N LEU A 14 0.72 -1.12 -5.48
CA LEU A 14 -0.16 -1.61 -4.41
C LEU A 14 -0.46 -0.51 -3.39
N ALA A 15 0.53 0.30 -3.01
CA ALA A 15 0.34 1.42 -2.11
C ALA A 15 -0.59 2.49 -2.72
N CYS A 16 -0.45 2.78 -4.02
CA CYS A 16 -1.29 3.74 -4.74
C CYS A 16 -2.79 3.44 -4.67
N ILE A 17 -3.20 2.17 -4.46
CA ILE A 17 -4.61 1.82 -4.25
C ILE A 17 -5.21 2.58 -3.05
N PHE A 18 -4.41 2.82 -2.02
CA PHE A 18 -4.82 3.47 -0.79
C PHE A 18 -4.53 4.96 -0.76
N LEU A 19 -3.79 5.51 -1.74
CA LEU A 19 -3.42 6.94 -1.79
C LEU A 19 -4.45 7.74 -2.60
N ARG A 20 -4.50 9.05 -2.37
CA ARG A 20 -5.29 9.95 -3.22
C ARG A 20 -4.55 10.17 -4.53
N ASN A 21 -5.25 10.03 -5.64
CA ASN A 21 -4.73 10.40 -6.95
C ASN A 21 -4.82 11.92 -7.19
N GLU A 22 -4.47 12.35 -8.40
CA GLU A 22 -4.51 13.76 -8.81
C GLU A 22 -5.92 14.38 -8.73
N GLN A 23 -6.97 13.57 -8.83
CA GLN A 23 -8.37 14.00 -8.69
C GLN A 23 -8.84 13.98 -7.22
N GLY A 24 -7.98 13.63 -6.27
CA GLY A 24 -8.29 13.55 -4.84
C GLY A 24 -8.99 12.26 -4.40
N ASN A 25 -9.20 11.31 -5.33
CA ASN A 25 -9.90 10.05 -5.07
C ASN A 25 -8.93 8.93 -4.71
N ARG A 26 -9.38 7.98 -3.88
CA ARG A 26 -8.63 6.75 -3.59
C ARG A 26 -9.19 5.58 -4.40
N PRO A 27 -8.37 4.85 -5.15
CA PRO A 27 -8.84 3.67 -5.89
C PRO A 27 -9.57 2.64 -5.02
N VAL A 28 -9.14 2.45 -3.76
CA VAL A 28 -9.74 1.49 -2.82
C VAL A 28 -11.24 1.69 -2.60
N TYR A 29 -11.76 2.91 -2.73
CA TYR A 29 -13.20 3.19 -2.58
C TYR A 29 -14.00 3.04 -3.87
N GLY A 30 -13.34 2.84 -5.01
CA GLY A 30 -13.99 2.73 -6.32
C GLY A 30 -14.95 3.88 -6.58
N SER A 31 -16.18 3.56 -6.98
CA SER A 31 -17.28 4.51 -7.22
C SER A 31 -18.08 4.88 -5.97
N THR A 32 -17.62 4.51 -4.76
CA THR A 32 -18.35 4.80 -3.52
C THR A 32 -18.14 6.25 -3.09
N GLU A 33 -18.92 7.17 -3.68
CA GLU A 33 -18.87 8.63 -3.49
C GLU A 33 -18.72 9.05 -2.02
N LYS A 34 -19.48 8.43 -1.12
CA LYS A 34 -19.44 8.74 0.31
C LYS A 34 -18.02 8.64 0.89
N PHE A 35 -17.24 7.63 0.51
CA PHE A 35 -15.87 7.48 1.01
C PHE A 35 -14.85 8.28 0.19
N GLN A 36 -15.22 8.78 -0.99
CA GLN A 36 -14.34 9.64 -1.78
C GLN A 36 -14.38 11.09 -1.28
N THR A 37 -15.59 11.63 -1.10
CA THR A 37 -15.79 13.08 -1.02
C THR A 37 -16.26 13.58 0.35
N ASP A 38 -16.95 12.75 1.15
CA ASP A 38 -17.50 13.18 2.43
C ASP A 38 -16.37 13.53 3.41
N PRO A 39 -16.33 14.76 3.96
CA PRO A 39 -15.27 15.22 4.84
C PRO A 39 -15.17 14.43 6.15
N HIS A 40 -16.24 13.73 6.56
CA HIS A 40 -16.26 12.89 7.74
C HIS A 40 -15.82 11.46 7.46
N TRP A 41 -15.84 10.98 6.22
CA TRP A 41 -15.56 9.57 5.91
C TRP A 41 -14.31 9.34 5.07
N ARG A 42 -13.91 10.32 4.24
CA ARG A 42 -12.85 10.17 3.23
C ARG A 42 -11.45 9.85 3.75
N ASP A 43 -11.21 10.08 5.03
CA ASP A 43 -9.93 9.86 5.68
C ASP A 43 -9.90 8.60 6.57
N TYR A 44 -11.02 7.88 6.66
CA TYR A 44 -11.11 6.57 7.32
C TYR A 44 -10.87 5.44 6.33
N ILE A 45 -9.59 5.14 6.09
CA ILE A 45 -9.16 4.12 5.12
C ILE A 45 -9.64 2.73 5.55
N LEU A 46 -10.36 2.06 4.66
CA LEU A 46 -10.86 0.70 4.84
C LEU A 46 -9.94 -0.31 4.15
N PHE A 47 -9.86 -1.49 4.75
CA PHE A 47 -9.24 -2.67 4.17
C PHE A 47 -10.31 -3.66 3.74
N TYR A 48 -10.11 -4.29 2.58
CA TYR A 48 -11.09 -5.16 1.93
C TYR A 48 -10.53 -6.57 1.75
N GLU A 49 -11.40 -7.52 1.44
CA GLU A 49 -11.04 -8.92 1.23
C GLU A 49 -10.22 -9.10 -0.05
N TYR A 50 -10.61 -8.44 -1.13
CA TYR A 50 -9.87 -8.46 -2.40
C TYR A 50 -10.05 -7.14 -3.16
N PHE A 51 -9.29 -6.96 -4.24
CA PHE A 51 -9.28 -5.73 -5.04
C PHE A 51 -9.57 -6.05 -6.51
N HIS A 52 -10.29 -5.17 -7.18
CA HIS A 52 -10.51 -5.25 -8.61
C HIS A 52 -9.19 -5.00 -9.36
N GLY A 53 -8.81 -5.93 -10.26
CA GLY A 53 -7.51 -5.89 -10.94
C GLY A 53 -7.27 -4.63 -11.80
N ASP A 54 -8.32 -4.13 -12.46
CA ASP A 54 -8.17 -2.98 -13.37
C ASP A 54 -8.14 -1.61 -12.68
N ASN A 55 -8.87 -1.45 -11.58
CA ASN A 55 -9.10 -0.12 -11.00
C ASN A 55 -8.79 -0.04 -9.49
N GLY A 56 -8.38 -1.13 -8.85
CA GLY A 56 -8.00 -1.14 -7.44
C GLY A 56 -9.15 -1.00 -6.44
N ALA A 57 -10.42 -1.06 -6.87
CA ALA A 57 -11.56 -0.97 -5.96
C ALA A 57 -11.56 -2.12 -4.96
N GLY A 58 -11.75 -1.82 -3.68
CA GLY A 58 -11.91 -2.80 -2.63
C GLY A 58 -13.28 -3.49 -2.71
N LEU A 59 -13.27 -4.82 -2.59
CA LEU A 59 -14.43 -5.68 -2.77
C LEU A 59 -14.53 -6.71 -1.62
N GLY A 60 -15.74 -7.26 -1.43
CA GLY A 60 -16.03 -8.20 -0.34
C GLY A 60 -16.19 -7.50 1.00
N ALA A 61 -15.88 -8.22 2.09
CA ALA A 61 -16.02 -7.68 3.43
C ALA A 61 -15.00 -6.54 3.69
N SER A 62 -15.47 -5.40 4.19
CA SER A 62 -14.61 -4.34 4.75
C SER A 62 -14.03 -4.75 6.12
N HIS A 63 -13.03 -4.02 6.60
CA HIS A 63 -12.28 -4.26 7.85
C HIS A 63 -11.38 -5.51 7.84
N GLN A 64 -10.99 -5.99 6.66
CA GLN A 64 -10.08 -7.14 6.51
C GLN A 64 -8.61 -6.71 6.61
N THR A 65 -8.19 -6.14 7.75
CA THR A 65 -6.81 -5.63 7.98
C THR A 65 -5.78 -6.75 8.24
N GLY A 66 -6.04 -7.96 7.73
CA GLY A 66 -5.13 -9.11 7.79
C GLY A 66 -4.01 -8.97 6.76
N TRP A 67 -4.02 -9.82 5.73
CA TRP A 67 -2.99 -9.83 4.70
C TRP A 67 -2.90 -8.51 3.91
N THR A 68 -4.02 -7.80 3.74
CA THR A 68 -4.02 -6.51 3.02
C THR A 68 -3.34 -5.39 3.80
N GLY A 69 -3.23 -5.52 5.13
CA GLY A 69 -2.42 -4.64 5.98
C GLY A 69 -0.93 -4.67 5.65
N LEU A 70 -0.46 -5.70 4.93
CA LEU A 70 0.94 -5.82 4.51
C LEU A 70 1.43 -4.63 3.65
N VAL A 71 0.51 -3.88 3.02
CA VAL A 71 0.86 -2.65 2.28
C VAL A 71 1.60 -1.63 3.16
N ALA A 72 1.27 -1.54 4.45
CA ALA A 72 1.98 -0.66 5.37
C ALA A 72 3.43 -1.12 5.57
N LYS A 73 3.66 -2.44 5.61
CA LYS A 73 5.01 -3.01 5.73
C LYS A 73 5.81 -2.81 4.45
N THR A 74 5.19 -2.90 3.28
CA THR A 74 5.90 -2.65 2.01
C THR A 74 6.31 -1.18 1.89
N ILE A 75 5.45 -0.25 2.31
CA ILE A 75 5.79 1.19 2.39
C ILE A 75 6.98 1.40 3.34
N GLN A 76 6.92 0.84 4.55
CA GLN A 76 8.03 0.93 5.52
C GLN A 76 9.32 0.35 4.93
N LEU A 77 9.24 -0.82 4.29
CA LEU A 77 10.37 -1.53 3.72
C LEU A 77 11.12 -0.69 2.68
N PHE A 78 10.42 -0.21 1.66
CA PHE A 78 11.04 0.57 0.58
C PHE A 78 11.32 2.03 0.96
N GLY A 79 10.78 2.50 2.09
CA GLY A 79 11.19 3.77 2.70
C GLY A 79 12.52 3.70 3.46
N LEU A 80 12.91 2.52 3.94
CA LEU A 80 14.14 2.32 4.74
C LEU A 80 15.30 1.72 3.93
N LEU A 81 15.01 0.96 2.88
CA LEU A 81 16.00 0.25 2.09
C LEU A 81 16.13 0.81 0.68
N ASP A 82 17.38 0.93 0.24
CA ASP A 82 17.77 1.02 -1.16
C ASP A 82 18.39 -0.31 -1.62
N ALA A 83 18.69 -0.41 -2.92
CA ALA A 83 19.22 -1.62 -3.51
C ALA A 83 20.59 -2.02 -2.95
N GLU A 84 21.43 -1.04 -2.62
CA GLU A 84 22.79 -1.26 -2.10
C GLU A 84 22.73 -1.82 -0.67
N ARG A 85 21.98 -1.16 0.22
CA ARG A 85 21.75 -1.62 1.59
C ARG A 85 21.12 -3.01 1.64
N PHE A 86 20.20 -3.32 0.72
CA PHE A 86 19.59 -4.64 0.64
C PHE A 86 20.59 -5.72 0.22
N LEU A 87 21.50 -5.42 -0.71
CA LEU A 87 22.55 -6.35 -1.13
C LEU A 87 23.55 -6.62 0.00
N GLU A 88 23.94 -5.59 0.75
CA GLU A 88 24.89 -5.70 1.85
C GLU A 88 24.32 -6.46 3.06
N SER A 89 23.10 -6.10 3.47
CA SER A 89 22.48 -6.59 4.71
C SER A 89 21.61 -7.84 4.51
N GLY A 90 21.25 -8.15 3.26
CA GLY A 90 20.35 -9.24 2.90
C GLY A 90 19.02 -9.18 3.66
N ARG A 91 18.43 -10.35 3.94
CA ARG A 91 17.15 -10.45 4.67
C ARG A 91 17.19 -9.89 6.10
N GLN A 92 18.36 -9.70 6.69
CA GLN A 92 18.47 -9.14 8.05
C GLN A 92 18.10 -7.65 8.09
N ALA A 93 18.30 -6.92 6.99
CA ALA A 93 17.87 -5.52 6.87
C ALA A 93 16.35 -5.34 7.05
N LEU A 94 15.55 -6.39 6.81
CA LEU A 94 14.08 -6.35 6.93
C LEU A 94 13.59 -6.36 8.38
N PHE A 95 14.42 -6.87 9.30
CA PHE A 95 14.03 -7.22 10.68
C PHE A 95 14.87 -6.54 11.75
N LYS A 96 15.92 -5.80 11.40
CA LYS A 96 16.63 -4.96 12.36
C LYS A 96 15.67 -3.86 12.85
N GLN A 97 15.35 -3.90 14.15
CA GLN A 97 14.65 -2.81 14.82
C GLN A 97 15.48 -1.54 14.70
N SER A 98 14.81 -0.42 14.43
CA SER A 98 15.40 0.89 14.71
C SER A 98 15.60 0.98 16.21
N ASP A 99 16.85 1.06 16.66
CA ASP A 99 17.18 1.42 18.03
C ASP A 99 16.66 2.84 18.26
N VAL A 100 15.47 2.95 18.85
CA VAL A 100 14.92 4.20 19.42
C VAL A 100 15.03 4.11 20.92
#